data_AF-A0A4P6G6P7-F1
#
_entry.id   AF-A0A4P6G6P7-F1
#
_cell.length_a   1.000
_cell.length_b   1.000
_cell.length_c   1.000
_cell.angle_alpha   90.00
_cell.angle_beta   90.00
_cell.angle_gamma   90.00
#
_symmetry.space_group_name_H-M   'P 1'
#
loop_
_entity.id
_entity.type
_entity.pdbx_description
1 polymer ?
#
loop_
_entity_poly.entity_id
_entity_poly.type
_entity_poly.pdbx_seq_one_letter_code
_entity_poly.pdbx_strand_id
1 'polypeptide(L)'
;MQPSQRYMLTIYDLFSITDAGICGAEADVAILDGGIEIDRVKFSGKCQSKDGYNRAYIGKPGLTAGLVSGPGRIRFEVEDAH
;
A
#
# COMPACT_ATOMS: atom_id res chain seq x y z
N MET A 1 -4.25 2.66 -27.00
CA MET A 1 -4.36 2.05 -25.66
C MET A 1 -2.99 2.14 -25.02
N GLN A 2 -2.83 2.91 -23.93
CA GLN A 2 -1.59 2.83 -23.17
C GLN A 2 -1.54 1.44 -22.51
N PRO A 3 -0.39 0.75 -22.53
CA PRO A 3 -0.27 -0.52 -21.83
C PRO A 3 -0.47 -0.27 -20.33
N SER A 4 -1.42 -0.98 -19.74
CA SER A 4 -1.61 -0.99 -18.30
C SER A 4 -0.51 -1.82 -17.67
N GLN A 5 0.15 -1.29 -16.64
CA GLN A 5 1.09 -2.01 -15.81
C GLN A 5 0.38 -2.51 -14.56
N ARG A 6 0.65 -3.76 -14.18
CA ARG A 6 0.20 -4.32 -12.92
C ARG A 6 1.27 -4.10 -11.84
N TYR A 7 0.82 -3.70 -10.68
CA TYR A 7 1.61 -3.40 -9.51
C TYR A 7 1.10 -4.22 -8.33
N MET A 8 2.00 -4.58 -7.42
CA MET A 8 1.67 -5.15 -6.14
C MET A 8 1.96 -4.12 -5.04
N LEU A 9 0.90 -3.68 -4.36
CA LEU A 9 0.99 -2.83 -3.18
C LEU A 9 0.94 -3.72 -1.94
N THR A 10 2.03 -3.76 -1.18
CA THR A 10 2.11 -4.51 0.07
C THR A 10 2.25 -3.56 1.24
N ILE A 11 1.41 -3.71 2.26
CA ILE A 11 1.53 -2.99 3.53
C ILE A 11 1.93 -3.95 4.66
N TYR A 12 2.91 -3.52 5.45
CA TYR A 12 3.43 -4.23 6.61
C TYR A 12 3.14 -3.45 7.89
N ASP A 13 3.11 -4.17 9.01
CA ASP A 13 2.99 -3.60 10.35
C ASP A 13 1.79 -2.65 10.51
N LEU A 14 0.65 -3.01 9.91
CA LEU A 14 -0.61 -2.27 10.06
C LEU A 14 -1.22 -2.59 11.43
N PHE A 15 -0.58 -2.11 12.48
CA PHE A 15 -1.04 -2.22 13.85
C PHE A 15 -0.46 -1.08 14.69
N SER A 16 -1.14 -0.75 15.78
CA SER A 16 -0.62 0.15 16.81
C SER A 16 -0.41 -0.63 18.10
N ILE A 17 0.74 -0.40 18.74
CA ILE A 17 1.03 -0.94 20.06
C ILE A 17 0.58 0.10 21.08
N THR A 18 -0.32 -0.30 21.97
CA THR A 18 -0.77 0.49 23.12
C THR A 18 -0.44 -0.26 24.40
N ASP A 19 -0.56 0.40 25.56
CA ASP A 19 -0.34 -0.23 26.88
C ASP A 19 -1.26 -1.46 27.10
N ALA A 20 -2.45 -1.45 26.48
CA ALA A 20 -3.42 -2.53 26.49
C ALA A 20 -3.15 -3.65 25.45
N GLY A 21 -2.08 -3.55 24.66
CA GLY A 21 -1.68 -4.53 23.65
C GLY A 21 -1.75 -4.02 22.21
N ILE A 22 -1.80 -4.96 21.26
CA ILE A 22 -1.72 -4.67 19.81
C ILE A 22 -3.14 -4.51 19.23
N CYS A 23 -3.47 -3.29 18.81
CA CYS A 23 -4.71 -2.96 18.13
C CYS A 23 -4.49 -2.90 16.61
N GLY A 24 -5.55 -3.17 15.84
CA GLY A 24 -5.53 -2.87 14.41
C GLY A 24 -5.37 -1.37 14.17
N ALA A 25 -4.78 -1.02 13.03
CA ALA A 25 -4.59 0.37 12.64
C ALA A 25 -5.20 0.64 11.27
N GLU A 26 -5.29 1.91 10.94
CA GLU A 26 -5.67 2.40 9.62
C GLU A 26 -4.50 3.14 9.01
N ALA A 27 -4.26 2.90 7.73
CA ALA A 27 -3.21 3.58 6.97
C ALA A 27 -3.74 3.97 5.59
N ASP A 28 -3.34 5.15 5.14
CA ASP A 28 -3.71 5.70 3.85
C ASP A 28 -2.48 5.77 2.96
N VAL A 29 -2.62 5.21 1.75
CA VAL A 29 -1.56 5.17 0.74
C VAL A 29 -2.02 5.93 -0.50
N ALA A 30 -1.28 6.95 -0.89
CA ALA A 30 -1.51 7.67 -2.13
C ALA A 30 -0.78 6.99 -3.27
N ILE A 31 -1.45 6.84 -4.41
CA ILE A 31 -0.85 6.47 -5.68
C ILE A 31 -0.59 7.75 -6.46
N LEU A 32 0.66 7.93 -6.86
CA LEU A 32 1.17 9.15 -7.47
C LEU A 32 1.58 8.87 -8.93
N ASP A 33 1.13 9.71 -9.87
CA ASP A 33 1.65 9.81 -11.24
C ASP A 33 2.53 11.06 -11.34
N GLY A 34 3.84 10.89 -11.45
CA GLY A 34 4.78 12.02 -11.52
C GLY A 34 4.74 12.96 -10.30
N GLY A 35 4.40 12.43 -9.12
CA GLY A 35 4.27 13.21 -7.87
C GLY A 35 2.89 13.82 -7.63
N ILE A 36 1.92 13.60 -8.53
CA ILE A 36 0.53 14.04 -8.36
C ILE A 36 -0.30 12.86 -7.88
N GLU A 37 -1.03 13.02 -6.77
CA GLU A 37 -1.98 12.00 -6.29
C GLU A 37 -3.11 11.81 -7.31
N ILE A 38 -3.23 10.58 -7.82
CA ILE A 38 -4.27 10.17 -8.76
C ILE A 38 -5.29 9.24 -8.12
N ASP A 39 -4.91 8.55 -7.05
CA ASP A 39 -5.75 7.59 -6.35
C ASP A 39 -5.27 7.40 -4.91
N ARG A 40 -6.16 6.92 -4.04
CA ARG A 40 -5.84 6.67 -2.63
C ARG A 40 -6.41 5.34 -2.16
N VAL A 41 -5.51 4.51 -1.64
CA VAL A 41 -5.81 3.19 -1.10
C VAL A 41 -5.82 3.27 0.43
N LYS A 42 -7.00 3.05 1.02
CA LYS A 42 -7.15 2.94 2.46
C LYS A 42 -6.99 1.48 2.90
N PHE A 43 -6.14 1.27 3.90
CA PHE A 43 -5.98 0.00 4.61
C PHE A 43 -6.53 0.13 6.01
N SER A 44 -7.27 -0.88 6.45
CA SER A 44 -7.82 -0.96 7.80
C SER A 44 -7.76 -2.39 8.28
N GLY A 45 -7.22 -2.63 9.47
CA GLY A 45 -7.20 -3.94 10.09
C GLY A 45 -6.00 -4.16 10.99
N LYS A 46 -5.81 -5.41 11.40
CA LYS A 46 -4.65 -5.83 12.19
C LYS A 46 -3.80 -6.75 11.33
N CYS A 47 -2.78 -6.19 10.67
CA CYS A 47 -1.84 -6.99 9.87
C CYS A 47 -0.56 -7.20 10.66
N GLN A 48 -0.45 -8.36 11.31
CA GLN A 48 0.78 -8.84 11.98
C GLN A 48 1.55 -9.85 11.13
N SER A 49 1.09 -10.12 9.91
CA SER A 49 1.72 -11.09 9.02
C SER A 49 3.09 -10.58 8.58
N LYS A 50 4.10 -11.45 8.60
CA LYS A 50 5.44 -11.13 8.08
C LYS A 50 5.41 -10.82 6.58
N ASP A 51 4.51 -11.46 5.86
CA ASP A 51 4.32 -11.28 4.42
C ASP A 51 3.58 -9.97 4.08
N GLY A 52 3.02 -9.30 5.10
CA GLY A 52 2.19 -8.11 4.92
C GLY A 52 0.83 -8.45 4.29
N TYR A 53 0.07 -7.41 3.98
CA TYR A 53 -1.16 -7.50 3.20
C TYR A 53 -0.91 -6.93 1.82
N ASN A 54 -1.10 -7.75 0.78
CA ASN A 54 -0.87 -7.36 -0.60
C ASN A 54 -2.18 -7.06 -1.33
N ARG A 55 -2.12 -6.09 -2.23
CA ARG A 55 -3.23 -5.68 -3.08
C ARG A 55 -2.71 -5.39 -4.47
N ALA A 56 -3.23 -6.12 -5.45
CA ALA A 56 -2.93 -5.85 -6.85
C ALA A 56 -3.56 -4.50 -7.26
N TYR A 57 -2.79 -3.71 -7.99
CA TYR A 57 -3.19 -2.43 -8.55
C TYR A 57 -2.84 -2.38 -10.03
N ILE A 58 -3.77 -1.96 -10.88
CA ILE A 58 -3.54 -1.87 -12.33
C ILE A 58 -3.63 -0.40 -12.70
N GLY A 59 -2.57 0.12 -13.32
CA GLY A 59 -2.51 1.53 -13.67
C GLY A 59 -1.53 1.81 -14.81
N LYS A 60 -1.22 3.08 -15.01
CA LYS A 60 -0.23 3.53 -15.98
C LYS A 60 1.18 3.07 -15.55
N PRO A 61 2.12 2.83 -16.47
CA PRO A 61 3.52 2.63 -16.13
C PRO A 61 4.14 3.91 -15.51
N GLY A 62 5.03 3.73 -14.55
CA GLY A 62 5.69 4.81 -13.82
C GLY A 62 4.96 5.34 -12.58
N LEU A 63 3.87 4.67 -12.16
CA LEU A 63 3.21 5.01 -10.90
C LEU A 63 4.11 4.71 -9.69
N THR A 64 3.95 5.53 -8.66
CA THR A 64 4.61 5.36 -7.36
C THR A 64 3.56 5.38 -6.26
N ALA A 65 3.90 4.87 -5.07
CA ALA A 65 3.00 4.94 -3.93
C ALA A 65 3.73 5.54 -2.71
N GLY A 66 3.01 6.34 -1.94
CA GLY A 66 3.50 6.98 -0.72
C GLY A 66 2.54 6.76 0.43
N LEU A 67 3.07 6.47 1.62
CA LEU A 67 2.28 6.44 2.85
C LEU A 67 1.95 7.88 3.24
N VAL A 68 0.66 8.21 3.29
CA VAL A 68 0.16 9.56 3.61
C VAL A 68 -0.13 9.68 5.10
N SER A 69 -0.76 8.65 5.67
CA SER A 69 -1.21 8.67 7.07
C SER A 69 -1.23 7.26 7.64
N GLY A 70 -1.11 7.17 8.96
CA GLY A 70 -1.16 5.92 9.73
C GLY A 70 0.18 5.21 9.89
N PRO A 71 0.23 4.19 10.75
CA PRO A 71 1.41 3.37 10.94
C PRO A 71 1.55 2.33 9.83
N GLY A 72 2.78 1.87 9.64
CA GLY A 72 3.10 0.78 8.74
C GLY A 72 4.16 1.15 7.73
N ARG A 73 4.57 0.16 6.95
CA ARG A 73 5.54 0.31 5.87
C ARG A 73 4.89 -0.18 4.59
N ILE A 74 5.07 0.54 3.49
CA ILE A 74 4.51 0.14 2.21
C ILE A 74 5.62 -0.22 1.24
N ARG A 75 5.32 -1.17 0.36
CA ARG A 75 6.14 -1.54 -0.78
C ARG A 75 5.25 -1.56 -2.00
N PHE A 76 5.61 -0.82 -3.02
CA PHE A 76 4.86 -0.73 -4.27
C PHE A 76 5.79 -1.08 -5.42
N GLU A 77 5.55 -2.22 -6.03
CA GLU A 77 6.42 -2.78 -7.04
C GLU A 77 5.63 -3.22 -8.25
N VAL A 78 6.29 -3.22 -9.40
CA VAL A 78 5.72 -3.80 -10.61
C VAL A 78 5.59 -5.32 -10.41
N GLU A 79 4.40 -5.85 -10.60
CA GLU A 79 4.18 -7.30 -10.63
C GLU A 79 4.46 -7.77 -12.06
N ASP A 80 5.67 -8.26 -12.29
CA ASP A 80 6.05 -8.87 -13.56
C ASP A 80 5.40 -10.25 -13.65
N ALA A 81 4.41 -10.40 -14.53
CA ALA A 81 3.82 -11.69 -14.83
C ALA A 81 4.82 -12.46 -15.70
N HIS A 82 5.57 -13.37 -15.08
CA HIS A 82 6.49 -14.29 -15.76
C HIS A 82 5.73 -15.28 -16.65
#